data_AF-A0AAV4F1X3-F1
#
_entry.id   AF-A0AAV4F1X3-F1
#
_cell.length_a   1.000
_cell.length_b   1.000
_cell.length_c   1.000
_cell.angle_alpha   90.00
_cell.angle_beta   90.00
_cell.angle_gamma   90.00
#
_symmetry.space_group_name_H-M   'P 1'
#
loop_
_entity.id
_entity.type
_entity.pdbx_description
1 polymer ?
#
loop_
_entity_poly.entity_id
_entity_poly.type
_entity_poly.pdbx_seq_one_letter_code
_entity_poly.pdbx_strand_id
1 'polypeptide(L)' 'MDELRQVTLSKVICDNTENKRIQENVFLPASARNRKVDCSQIPGINLDKWEGDGRGGGGQEGRRPRTDFSGDKQ' A
#
# COMPACT_ATOMS: atom_id res chain seq x y z
N MET A 1 -11.74 15.21 -2.27
CA MET A 1 -10.30 15.45 -1.99
C MET A 1 -9.85 14.91 -0.63
N ASP A 2 -10.74 14.41 0.23
CA ASP A 2 -10.38 14.08 1.61
C ASP A 2 -9.56 12.80 1.76
N GLU A 3 -9.65 11.87 0.81
CA GLU A 3 -8.88 10.63 0.88
C GLU A 3 -7.38 10.85 0.73
N LEU A 4 -6.97 11.69 -0.23
CA LEU A 4 -5.56 12.00 -0.43
C LEU A 4 -4.93 12.72 0.76
N ARG A 5 -5.72 13.42 1.59
CA ARG A 5 -5.23 14.10 2.80
C ARG A 5 -4.87 13.14 3.93
N GLN A 6 -5.31 11.88 3.85
CA GLN A 6 -5.00 10.85 4.85
C GLN A 6 -3.65 10.16 4.58
N VAL A 7 -3.06 10.38 3.39
CA VAL A 7 -1.78 9.77 3.01
C VAL A 7 -0.65 10.33 3.87
N THR A 8 0.16 9.44 4.43
CA THR A 8 1.34 9.77 5.22
C THR A 8 2.58 9.09 4.63
N LEU A 9 3.74 9.71 4.75
CA LEU A 9 5.00 9.10 4.29
C LEU A 9 5.34 7.83 5.11
N SER A 10 4.93 7.77 6.38
CA SER A 10 5.07 6.58 7.21
C SER A 10 4.32 5.38 6.61
N LYS A 11 3.08 5.59 6.13
CA LYS A 11 2.32 4.56 5.44
C LYS A 11 2.94 4.13 4.12
N VAL A 12 3.40 5.09 3.31
CA VAL A 12 4.09 4.79 2.04
C VAL A 12 5.31 3.90 2.29
N ILE A 13 6.11 4.17 3.32
CA ILE A 13 7.25 3.32 3.66
C ILE A 13 6.80 1.93 4.13
N CYS A 14 5.78 1.84 4.98
CA CYS A 14 5.23 0.55 5.44
C CYS A 14 4.74 -0.32 4.29
N ASP A 15 4.06 0.27 3.31
CA ASP A 15 3.44 -0.50 2.21
C ASP A 15 4.45 -0.93 1.13
N ASN A 16 5.66 -0.34 1.13
CA ASN A 16 6.67 -0.57 0.08
C ASN A 16 8.00 -1.11 0.61
N THR A 17 8.09 -1.44 1.91
CA THR A 17 9.31 -1.98 2.53
C THR A 17 8.97 -3.07 3.55
N GLU A 18 9.96 -3.83 4.01
CA GLU A 18 9.78 -4.85 5.05
C GLU A 18 9.71 -4.26 6.48
N ASN A 19 9.63 -2.93 6.61
CA ASN A 19 9.53 -2.29 7.92
C ASN A 19 8.22 -2.67 8.61
N LYS A 20 8.32 -3.28 9.79
CA LYS A 20 7.15 -3.61 10.63
C LYS A 20 6.74 -2.48 11.56
N ARG A 21 7.69 -1.60 11.90
CA ARG A 21 7.48 -0.51 12.85
C ARG A 21 8.15 0.78 12.39
N ILE A 22 7.41 1.88 12.40
CA ILE A 22 7.87 3.20 11.97
C ILE A 22 7.26 4.29 12.84
N GLN A 23 7.89 5.46 12.86
CA GLN A 23 7.32 6.66 13.48
C GLN A 23 6.20 7.21 12.61
N GLU A 24 5.14 7.74 13.22
CA GLU A 24 4.06 8.39 12.47
C GLU A 24 4.55 9.63 11.73
N ASN A 25 5.36 10.47 12.41
CA ASN A 25 5.95 11.69 11.85
C ASN A 25 7.42 11.46 11.50
N VAL A 26 7.67 10.90 10.31
CA VAL A 26 9.02 10.47 9.89
C VAL A 26 10.04 11.61 9.71
N PHE A 27 9.57 12.86 9.56
CA PHE A 27 10.46 14.03 9.52
C PHE A 27 10.88 14.53 10.90
N LEU A 28 10.27 14.00 11.97
CA LEU A 28 10.61 14.36 13.34
C LEU A 28 11.49 13.28 13.99
N PRO A 29 12.43 13.67 14.87
CA PRO A 29 13.22 12.71 15.64
C PRO A 29 12.36 11.80 16.52
N ALA A 30 12.94 10.68 16.93
CA ALA A 30 12.34 9.79 17.92
C ALA A 30 12.19 10.51 19.26
N SER A 31 10.98 10.46 19.81
CA SER A 31 10.67 11.01 21.13
C SER A 31 9.52 10.23 21.76
N ALA A 32 9.22 10.48 23.03
CA ALA A 32 8.05 9.87 23.69
C ALA A 32 6.73 10.14 22.95
N ARG A 33 6.65 11.25 22.20
CA ARG A 33 5.49 11.67 21.39
C ARG A 33 5.56 11.22 19.92
N ASN A 34 6.69 10.70 19.46
CA ASN A 34 6.90 10.22 18.09
C ASN A 34 7.64 8.87 18.11
N ARG A 35 7.08 7.93 18.87
CA ARG A 35 7.62 6.57 18.99
C ARG A 35 7.24 5.74 17.77
N LYS A 36 7.98 4.65 17.54
CA LYS A 36 7.62 3.70 16.49
C LYS A 36 6.35 2.92 16.87
N VAL A 37 5.35 2.98 16.02
CA VAL A 37 4.13 2.18 16.08
C VAL A 37 4.24 1.01 15.10
N ASP A 38 3.36 0.01 15.22
CA ASP A 38 3.27 -1.05 14.22
C ASP A 38 2.63 -0.51 12.93
N CYS A 39 3.12 -0.94 11.77
CA CYS A 39 2.60 -0.50 10.48
C CYS A 39 1.11 -0.81 10.28
N SER A 40 0.58 -1.84 10.97
CA SER A 40 -0.86 -2.14 11.00
C SER A 40 -1.71 -1.06 11.67
N GLN A 41 -1.11 -0.22 12.51
CA GLN A 41 -1.80 0.88 13.20
C GLN A 41 -1.87 2.15 12.34
N ILE A 42 -1.13 2.20 11.22
CA ILE A 42 -1.09 3.35 10.32
C ILE A 42 -2.16 3.16 9.22
N PRO A 43 -3.17 4.04 9.13
CA PRO A 43 -4.25 3.89 8.17
C PRO A 43 -3.73 3.96 6.73
N GLY A 44 -4.26 3.08 5.88
CA GLY A 44 -3.98 3.06 4.44
C GLY A 44 -4.93 3.95 3.66
N ILE A 45 -4.55 4.23 2.41
CA ILE A 45 -5.43 4.91 1.46
C ILE A 45 -6.52 3.96 0.96
N ASN A 46 -7.77 4.42 0.95
CA ASN A 46 -8.88 3.73 0.33
C ASN A 46 -8.91 4.02 -1.19
N LEU A 47 -8.47 3.04 -1.99
CA LEU A 47 -8.44 3.13 -3.44
C LEU A 47 -9.79 2.86 -4.11
N ASP A 48 -10.80 2.36 -3.39
CA ASP A 48 -12.14 2.08 -3.92
C ASP A 48 -12.83 3.38 -4.40
N LYS A 49 -12.37 4.54 -3.92
CA LYS A 49 -12.85 5.85 -4.38
C LYS A 49 -12.46 6.18 -5.84
N TRP A 50 -11.58 5.40 -6.44
CA TRP A 50 -11.21 5.47 -7.85
C TRP A 50 -11.76 4.31 -8.68
N GLU A 51 -12.60 3.46 -8.08
CA GLU A 51 -13.36 2.50 -8.87
C GLU A 51 -14.26 3.29 -9.83
N GLY A 52 -13.98 3.17 -11.13
CA GLY A 52 -14.80 3.78 -12.16
C GLY A 52 -16.20 3.20 -12.11
N ASP A 53 -17.19 4.00 -12.49
CA ASP A 53 -18.47 3.44 -12.89
C ASP A 53 -18.16 2.45 -14.03
N GLY A 54 -18.54 1.18 -13.89
CA GLY A 54 -18.21 0.08 -14.82
C GLY A 54 -18.76 0.22 -16.25
N ARG A 55 -18.89 1.45 -16.76
CA ARG A 55 -19.24 1.89 -18.11
C ARG A 55 -18.01 2.26 -18.94
N GLY A 56 -16.80 2.20 -18.38
CA GLY A 56 -15.55 2.17 -19.14
C GLY A 56 -15.20 0.74 -19.53
N GLY A 57 -15.63 0.30 -20.72
CA GLY A 57 -15.33 -1.04 -21.23
C GLY A 57 -13.82 -1.33 -21.31
N GLY A 58 -13.40 -2.44 -20.70
CA GLY A 58 -12.02 -2.91 -20.79
C GLY A 58 -11.70 -4.06 -19.84
N GLY A 59 -12.08 -5.28 -20.24
CA GLY A 59 -11.41 -6.52 -19.80
C GLY A 59 -11.85 -7.11 -18.46
N GLN A 60 -12.89 -7.94 -18.49
CA GLN A 60 -12.85 -9.17 -17.71
C GLN A 60 -11.71 -10.03 -18.27
N GLU A 61 -10.46 -9.72 -17.93
CA GLU A 61 -9.40 -10.72 -18.08
C GLU A 61 -9.60 -11.69 -16.92
N GLY A 62 -10.32 -12.78 -17.22
CA GLY A 62 -10.50 -13.89 -16.31
C GLY A 62 -9.16 -14.23 -15.66
N ARG A 63 -9.17 -14.48 -14.35
CA ARG A 63 -8.00 -14.91 -13.59
C ARG A 63 -7.29 -16.04 -14.35
N ARG A 64 -6.25 -15.71 -15.11
CA ARG A 64 -5.37 -16.73 -15.67
C ARG A 64 -4.69 -17.39 -14.47
N PRO A 65 -4.77 -18.73 -14.32
CA PRO A 65 -3.96 -19.40 -13.32
C PRO A 65 -2.50 -19.05 -13.57
N ARG A 66 -1.75 -18.73 -12.51
CA ARG A 66 -0.28 -18.57 -12.62
C ARG A 66 0.26 -19.88 -13.17
N THR A 67 0.69 -19.89 -14.42
CA THR A 67 1.49 -21.01 -14.94
C THR A 67 2.87 -20.86 -14.32
N ASP A 68 3.27 -21.84 -13.49
CA ASP A 68 4.63 -21.93 -12.99
C ASP A 68 5.59 -22.02 -14.18
N PHE A 69 6.54 -21.10 -14.24
CA PHE A 69 7.60 -21.07 -15.23
C PHE A 69 8.60 -22.17 -14.88
N SER A 70 8.30 -23.42 -15.23
CA SER A 70 9.27 -24.51 -15.17
C SER A 70 10.25 -24.31 -16.32
N GLY A 71 11.38 -23.68 -16.01
CA GLY A 71 12.47 -23.46 -16.96
C GLY A 71 13.07 -24.79 -17.40
N ASP A 72 12.87 -25.15 -18.66
CA ASP A 72 13.67 -26.18 -19.33
C ASP A 72 15.10 -25.66 -19.50
N LYS A 73 16.04 -26.40 -18.89
CA LYS A 73 17.47 -26.24 -19.10
C LYS A 73 17.80 -26.59 -20.55
N GLN A 74 18.53 -25.70 -21.22
CA GLN A 74 19.34 -26.04 -22.39
C GLN A 74 20.79 -26.25 -21.93
#